data_AF-A0A935F477-F1
#
_entry.id   AF-A0A935F477-F1
#
_cell.length_a   1.000
_cell.length_b   1.000
_cell.length_c   1.000
_cell.angle_alpha   90.00
_cell.angle_beta   90.00
_cell.angle_gamma   90.00
#
_symmetry.space_group_name_H-M   'P 1'
#
loop_
_entity.id
_entity.type
_entity.pdbx_description
1 polymer ?
#
loop_
_entity_poly.entity_id
_entity_poly.type
_entity_poly.pdbx_seq_one_letter_code
_entity_poly.pdbx_strand_id
1 'polypeptide(L)'
;MFLLVGSGYERKGVAAAIRALAMLPGPTHLVVVGRESHPQRYARLARSLDLSGRVHIAGPQTDPKPYFGAADAFVLPTVYDPCPNAALEAMACGLPVITSTRSGVAELLTAGDAGLVCPSRDVEALAAHMQALLDPALRERMGANARTAVEPLTPEAMTLQLVLLYRELLAASVARRRGSSVPVAAPSTAPASAASTSPSTTAPNSRPPAPKGEPTPPDAGG
;
A
#
# COMPACT_ATOMS: atom_id res chain seq x y z
N MET A 1 -21.76 4.84 3.50
CA MET A 1 -20.56 5.55 3.04
C MET A 1 -19.36 4.61 3.07
N PHE A 2 -18.72 4.40 1.93
CA PHE A 2 -17.43 3.71 1.82
C PHE A 2 -16.29 4.72 1.94
N LEU A 3 -15.20 4.31 2.58
CA LEU A 3 -14.00 5.13 2.75
C LEU A 3 -12.80 4.48 2.08
N LEU A 4 -12.00 5.28 1.37
CA LEU A 4 -10.67 4.92 0.90
C LEU A 4 -9.67 5.96 1.41
N VAL A 5 -8.65 5.52 2.16
CA VAL A 5 -7.56 6.37 2.62
C VAL A 5 -6.25 5.90 2.00
N GLY A 6 -5.57 6.79 1.27
CA GLY A 6 -4.26 6.50 0.70
C GLY A 6 -3.80 7.51 -0.35
N SER A 7 -2.48 7.74 -0.41
CA SER A 7 -1.86 8.55 -1.46
C SER A 7 -1.49 7.71 -2.68
N GLY A 8 -1.45 8.32 -3.86
CA GLY A 8 -1.21 7.63 -5.13
C GLY A 8 -2.42 6.82 -5.56
N TYR A 9 -3.47 7.52 -5.99
CA TYR A 9 -4.82 6.98 -6.19
C TYR A 9 -4.86 5.82 -7.19
N GLU A 10 -3.95 5.82 -8.17
CA GLU A 10 -3.87 4.77 -9.18
C GLU A 10 -3.46 3.43 -8.56
N ARG A 11 -2.41 3.42 -7.74
CA ARG A 11 -1.96 2.22 -7.04
C ARG A 11 -2.98 1.76 -6.00
N LYS A 12 -3.67 2.70 -5.35
CA LYS A 12 -4.69 2.42 -4.33
C LYS A 12 -6.03 1.95 -4.92
N GLY A 13 -6.18 2.01 -6.25
CA GLY A 13 -7.36 1.49 -6.94
C GLY A 13 -8.58 2.43 -6.88
N VAL A 14 -8.39 3.74 -6.71
CA VAL A 14 -9.49 4.71 -6.63
C VAL A 14 -10.38 4.67 -7.88
N ALA A 15 -9.78 4.51 -9.07
CA ALA A 15 -10.57 4.37 -10.31
C ALA A 15 -11.47 3.12 -10.29
N ALA A 16 -10.99 2.00 -9.73
CA ALA A 16 -11.78 0.79 -9.59
C ALA A 16 -12.92 0.99 -8.58
N ALA A 17 -12.64 1.62 -7.44
CA ALA A 17 -13.67 1.93 -6.44
C ALA A 17 -14.77 2.85 -6.99
N ILE A 18 -14.41 3.87 -7.79
CA ILE A 18 -15.39 4.75 -8.46
C ILE A 18 -16.24 3.96 -9.46
N ARG A 19 -15.63 3.09 -10.27
CA ARG A 19 -16.38 2.26 -11.24
C ARG A 19 -17.29 1.26 -10.54
N ALA A 20 -16.83 0.64 -9.45
CA ALA A 20 -17.65 -0.26 -8.64
C ALA A 20 -18.85 0.48 -8.02
N LEU A 21 -18.65 1.71 -7.52
CA LEU A 21 -19.73 2.55 -6.98
C LEU A 21 -20.85 2.81 -8.01
N ALA A 22 -20.53 2.88 -9.31
CA ALA A 22 -21.51 3.07 -10.38
C ALA A 22 -22.53 1.92 -10.46
N MET A 23 -22.16 0.74 -9.97
CA MET A 23 -23.01 -0.46 -9.95
C MET A 23 -23.86 -0.57 -8.67
N LEU A 24 -23.66 0.34 -7.71
CA LEU A 24 -24.35 0.34 -6.41
C LEU A 24 -25.52 1.34 -6.38
N PRO A 25 -26.53 1.10 -5.52
CA PRO A 25 -27.71 1.95 -5.42
C PRO A 25 -27.38 3.40 -5.02
N GLY A 26 -28.27 4.33 -5.40
CA GLY A 26 -28.11 5.78 -5.27
C GLY A 26 -27.67 6.36 -3.92
N PRO A 27 -28.11 5.86 -2.73
CA PRO A 27 -27.70 6.43 -1.44
C PRO A 27 -26.28 6.04 -1.01
N THR A 28 -25.56 5.25 -1.81
CA THR A 28 -24.19 4.86 -1.49
C THR A 28 -23.20 5.92 -1.96
N HIS A 29 -22.38 6.42 -1.02
CA HIS A 29 -21.31 7.39 -1.28
C HIS A 29 -19.92 6.77 -1.06
N LEU A 30 -18.92 7.28 -1.77
CA LEU A 30 -17.49 6.99 -1.60
C LEU A 30 -16.75 8.26 -1.21
N VAL A 31 -16.00 8.21 -0.12
CA VAL A 31 -15.07 9.28 0.29
C VAL A 31 -13.64 8.81 0.07
N VAL A 32 -12.83 9.66 -0.57
CA VAL A 32 -11.43 9.41 -0.87
C VAL A 32 -10.56 10.45 -0.15
N VAL A 33 -9.71 9.98 0.75
CA VAL A 33 -8.77 10.79 1.52
C VAL A 33 -7.35 10.42 1.11
N GLY A 34 -6.51 11.42 0.87
CA GLY A 34 -5.09 11.23 0.55
C GLY A 34 -4.60 12.16 -0.54
N ARG A 35 -3.28 12.17 -0.74
CA ARG A 35 -2.63 13.04 -1.72
C ARG A 35 -2.62 12.40 -3.11
N GLU A 36 -2.99 13.19 -4.10
CA GLU A 36 -2.92 12.84 -5.52
C GLU A 36 -2.47 14.06 -6.33
N SER A 37 -1.60 13.85 -7.31
CA SER A 37 -1.09 14.91 -8.18
C SER A 37 -2.13 15.34 -9.20
N HIS A 38 -3.01 14.44 -9.64
CA HIS A 38 -4.01 14.68 -10.67
C HIS A 38 -5.44 14.34 -10.21
N PRO A 39 -5.96 14.95 -9.13
CA PRO A 39 -7.28 14.63 -8.59
C PRO A 39 -8.40 14.89 -9.61
N GLN A 40 -8.22 15.83 -10.55
CA GLN A 40 -9.22 16.12 -11.59
C GLN A 40 -9.48 14.93 -12.53
N ARG A 41 -8.54 13.99 -12.67
CA ARG A 41 -8.76 12.74 -13.43
C ARG A 41 -9.92 11.93 -12.83
N TYR A 42 -9.96 11.84 -11.51
CA TYR A 42 -10.96 11.05 -10.79
C TYR A 42 -12.30 11.79 -10.67
N ALA A 43 -12.26 13.12 -10.51
CA ALA A 43 -13.47 13.93 -10.60
C ALA A 43 -14.13 13.84 -11.99
N ARG A 44 -13.34 13.84 -13.08
CA ARG A 44 -13.83 13.61 -14.45
C ARG A 44 -14.42 12.22 -14.61
N LEU A 45 -13.77 11.19 -14.07
CA LEU A 45 -14.29 9.82 -14.09
C LEU A 45 -15.64 9.73 -13.37
N ALA A 46 -15.74 10.27 -12.15
CA ALA A 46 -17.00 10.30 -11.41
C ALA A 46 -18.10 11.01 -12.19
N ARG A 47 -17.80 12.15 -12.82
CA ARG A 47 -18.76 12.88 -13.67
C ARG A 47 -19.21 12.07 -14.88
N SER A 48 -18.29 11.38 -15.56
CA SER A 48 -18.62 10.54 -16.73
C SER A 48 -19.50 9.34 -16.39
N LEU A 49 -19.58 8.97 -15.11
CA LEU A 49 -20.40 7.88 -14.60
C LEU A 49 -21.64 8.38 -13.84
N ASP A 50 -21.94 9.69 -13.90
CA ASP A 50 -23.03 10.34 -13.18
C ASP A 50 -22.96 10.18 -11.64
N LEU A 51 -21.74 10.16 -11.10
CA LEU A 51 -21.45 9.99 -9.66
C LEU A 51 -20.97 11.26 -8.97
N SER A 52 -21.16 12.44 -9.57
CA SER A 52 -20.61 13.70 -9.04
C SER A 52 -21.07 14.03 -7.62
N GLY A 53 -22.30 13.65 -7.24
CA GLY A 53 -22.82 13.81 -5.88
C GLY A 53 -22.48 12.64 -4.93
N ARG A 54 -21.87 11.56 -5.45
CA ARG A 54 -21.62 10.31 -4.72
C ARG A 54 -20.14 10.05 -4.44
N VAL A 55 -19.24 10.68 -5.19
CA VAL A 55 -17.79 10.57 -4.99
C VAL A 55 -17.24 11.87 -4.42
N HIS A 56 -16.70 11.80 -3.20
CA HIS A 56 -16.16 12.94 -2.49
C HIS A 56 -14.64 12.81 -2.34
N ILE A 57 -13.89 13.64 -3.05
CA ILE A 57 -12.42 13.68 -2.94
C ILE A 57 -12.06 14.73 -1.90
N ALA A 58 -11.75 14.27 -0.68
CA ALA A 58 -11.42 15.13 0.46
C ALA A 58 -9.96 15.62 0.45
N GLY A 59 -9.13 15.08 -0.43
CA GLY A 59 -7.71 15.42 -0.52
C GLY A 59 -6.90 14.96 0.70
N PRO A 60 -5.67 15.46 0.90
CA PRO A 60 -4.85 15.10 2.05
C PRO A 60 -5.41 15.69 3.34
N GLN A 61 -5.47 14.88 4.39
CA GLN A 61 -5.96 15.28 5.72
C GLN A 61 -4.85 15.07 6.75
N THR A 62 -4.72 15.99 7.69
CA THR A 62 -3.76 15.88 8.81
C THR A 62 -4.21 14.85 9.83
N ASP A 63 -5.52 14.76 10.06
CA ASP A 63 -6.15 13.74 10.91
C ASP A 63 -7.25 13.00 10.13
N PRO A 64 -6.99 11.77 9.66
CA PRO A 64 -8.00 10.97 8.97
C PRO A 64 -8.96 10.23 9.92
N LYS A 65 -8.74 10.22 11.25
CA LYS A 65 -9.55 9.45 12.22
C LYS A 65 -11.07 9.73 12.12
N PRO A 66 -11.53 10.98 11.96
CA PRO A 66 -12.97 11.27 11.85
C PRO A 66 -13.62 10.58 10.64
N TYR A 67 -12.87 10.36 9.56
CA TYR A 67 -13.38 9.66 8.38
C TYR A 67 -13.61 8.18 8.65
N PHE A 68 -12.69 7.53 9.37
CA PHE A 68 -12.87 6.13 9.77
C PHE A 68 -14.09 5.99 10.68
N GLY A 69 -14.26 6.87 11.67
CA GLY A 69 -15.41 6.82 12.58
C GLY A 69 -16.77 7.11 11.93
N ALA A 70 -16.79 7.79 10.79
CA ALA A 70 -18.01 8.10 10.04
C ALA A 70 -18.32 7.07 8.94
N ALA A 71 -17.39 6.19 8.59
CA ALA A 71 -17.53 5.24 7.50
C ALA A 71 -18.34 4.01 7.92
N ASP A 72 -19.03 3.39 6.97
CA ASP A 72 -19.67 2.09 7.17
C ASP A 72 -18.74 0.92 6.83
N ALA A 73 -17.82 1.14 5.89
CA ALA A 73 -16.87 0.14 5.42
C ALA A 73 -15.66 0.82 4.77
N PHE A 74 -14.52 0.13 4.78
CA PHE A 74 -13.29 0.61 4.15
C PHE A 74 -13.00 -0.19 2.88
N VAL A 75 -12.62 0.50 1.80
CA VAL A 75 -12.37 -0.11 0.49
C VAL A 75 -10.99 0.29 -0.04
N LEU A 76 -10.12 -0.71 -0.22
CA LEU A 76 -8.77 -0.54 -0.73
C LEU A 76 -8.45 -1.62 -1.78
N PRO A 77 -8.98 -1.50 -3.01
CA PRO A 77 -8.75 -2.43 -4.11
C PRO A 77 -7.38 -2.18 -4.76
N THR A 78 -6.34 -2.21 -3.93
CA THR A 78 -4.97 -1.86 -4.31
C THR A 78 -4.43 -2.76 -5.43
N VAL A 79 -3.60 -2.20 -6.30
CA VAL A 79 -2.83 -2.97 -7.29
C VAL A 79 -1.75 -3.81 -6.59
N TYR A 80 -1.14 -3.23 -5.55
CA TYR A 80 -0.15 -3.88 -4.71
C TYR A 80 0.11 -3.03 -3.47
N ASP A 81 -0.02 -3.64 -2.29
CA ASP A 81 0.33 -3.01 -1.02
C ASP A 81 0.75 -4.08 0.01
N PRO A 82 2.04 -4.21 0.35
CA PRO A 82 2.51 -5.26 1.24
C PRO A 82 2.12 -5.05 2.70
N CYS A 83 1.82 -3.81 3.12
CA CYS A 83 1.40 -3.50 4.48
C CYS A 83 0.54 -2.22 4.48
N PRO A 84 -0.75 -2.32 4.16
CA PRO A 84 -1.63 -1.17 4.09
C PRO A 84 -2.02 -0.69 5.49
N ASN A 85 -1.24 0.22 6.09
CA ASN A 85 -1.55 0.79 7.41
C ASN A 85 -2.97 1.36 7.51
N ALA A 86 -3.46 2.04 6.46
CA ALA A 86 -4.82 2.56 6.43
C ALA A 86 -5.91 1.48 6.54
N ALA A 87 -5.64 0.26 6.05
CA ALA A 87 -6.56 -0.86 6.25
C ALA A 87 -6.51 -1.36 7.69
N LEU A 88 -5.32 -1.46 8.30
CA LEU A 88 -5.17 -1.83 9.71
C LEU A 88 -5.84 -0.79 10.64
N GLU A 89 -5.72 0.49 10.33
CA GLU A 89 -6.41 1.58 11.02
C GLU A 89 -7.94 1.45 10.90
N ALA A 90 -8.44 1.15 9.70
CA ALA A 90 -9.87 0.88 9.48
C ALA A 90 -10.37 -0.30 10.32
N MET A 91 -9.62 -1.40 10.32
CA MET A 91 -9.94 -2.58 11.14
C MET A 91 -9.93 -2.24 12.64
N ALA A 92 -8.96 -1.45 13.10
CA ALA A 92 -8.90 -1.02 14.50
C ALA A 92 -10.10 -0.13 14.90
N CYS A 93 -10.65 0.62 13.94
CA CYS A 93 -11.90 1.36 14.09
C CYS A 93 -13.16 0.49 13.99
N GLY A 94 -13.02 -0.83 13.82
CA GLY A 94 -14.14 -1.76 13.70
C GLY A 94 -14.84 -1.71 12.35
N LEU A 95 -14.16 -1.27 11.29
CA LEU A 95 -14.72 -1.27 9.94
C LEU A 95 -14.43 -2.60 9.24
N PRO A 96 -15.43 -3.19 8.55
CA PRO A 96 -15.16 -4.25 7.60
C PRO A 96 -14.33 -3.69 6.43
N VAL A 97 -13.35 -4.46 5.96
CA VAL A 97 -12.44 -4.06 4.88
C VAL A 97 -12.70 -4.85 3.60
N ILE A 98 -12.77 -4.17 2.47
CA ILE A 98 -12.66 -4.78 1.14
C ILE A 98 -11.27 -4.49 0.57
N THR A 99 -10.52 -5.52 0.17
CA THR A 99 -9.20 -5.33 -0.45
C THR A 99 -8.95 -6.32 -1.59
N SER A 100 -7.77 -6.23 -2.21
CA SER A 100 -7.37 -7.15 -3.27
C SER A 100 -6.51 -8.30 -2.76
N THR A 101 -6.40 -9.38 -3.54
CA THR A 101 -5.45 -10.49 -3.32
C THR A 101 -3.98 -10.07 -3.32
N ARG A 102 -3.67 -8.82 -3.73
CA ARG A 102 -2.32 -8.24 -3.78
C ARG A 102 -2.02 -7.33 -2.58
N SER A 103 -2.85 -7.42 -1.55
CA SER A 103 -2.77 -6.66 -0.31
C SER A 103 -2.24 -7.55 0.81
N GLY A 104 -1.26 -7.09 1.59
CA GLY A 104 -0.68 -7.85 2.70
C GLY A 104 -1.65 -8.09 3.85
N VAL A 105 -2.77 -7.37 3.91
CA VAL A 105 -3.83 -7.61 4.91
C VAL A 105 -4.81 -8.70 4.46
N ALA A 106 -4.75 -9.20 3.22
CA ALA A 106 -5.73 -10.15 2.68
C ALA A 106 -5.82 -11.46 3.47
N GLU A 107 -4.68 -11.99 3.91
CA GLU A 107 -4.64 -13.20 4.75
C GLU A 107 -5.32 -12.97 6.10
N LEU A 108 -5.06 -11.80 6.71
CA LEU A 108 -5.68 -11.42 7.99
C LEU A 108 -7.20 -11.30 7.87
N LEU A 109 -7.69 -10.70 6.78
CA LEU A 109 -9.14 -10.59 6.53
C LEU A 109 -9.81 -11.94 6.35
N THR A 110 -9.18 -12.83 5.57
CA THR A 110 -9.74 -14.15 5.24
C THR A 110 -9.76 -15.06 6.47
N ALA A 111 -8.68 -15.07 7.27
CA ALA A 111 -8.60 -15.88 8.48
C ALA A 111 -9.55 -15.41 9.58
N GLY A 112 -9.79 -14.09 9.66
CA GLY A 112 -10.61 -13.49 10.71
C GLY A 112 -12.10 -13.34 10.38
N ASP A 113 -12.56 -13.67 9.17
CA ASP A 113 -13.88 -13.23 8.66
C ASP A 113 -14.10 -11.72 8.90
N ALA A 114 -13.06 -10.94 8.63
CA ALA A 114 -12.95 -9.51 8.97
C ALA A 114 -13.19 -8.58 7.77
N GLY A 115 -13.54 -9.16 6.62
CA GLY A 115 -13.66 -8.43 5.38
C GLY A 115 -13.75 -9.34 4.16
N LEU A 116 -13.63 -8.72 2.99
CA LEU A 116 -13.78 -9.39 1.70
C LEU A 116 -12.56 -9.12 0.82
N VAL A 117 -12.11 -10.15 0.11
CA VAL A 117 -10.96 -10.08 -0.78
C VAL A 117 -11.40 -10.40 -2.20
N CYS A 118 -11.02 -9.57 -3.17
CA CYS A 118 -11.26 -9.82 -4.60
C CYS A 118 -9.95 -9.81 -5.41
N PRO A 119 -9.93 -10.33 -6.64
CA PRO A 119 -8.77 -10.16 -7.51
C PRO A 119 -8.45 -8.68 -7.74
N SER A 120 -7.16 -8.36 -7.89
CA SER A 120 -6.76 -7.00 -8.20
C SER A 120 -7.28 -6.58 -9.59
N ARG A 121 -7.79 -5.35 -9.70
CA ARG A 121 -8.38 -4.76 -10.93
C ARG A 121 -9.70 -5.38 -11.40
N ASP A 122 -10.29 -6.29 -10.62
CA ASP A 122 -11.63 -6.83 -10.88
C ASP A 122 -12.68 -5.89 -10.28
N VAL A 123 -13.36 -5.13 -11.14
CA VAL A 123 -14.30 -4.09 -10.73
C VAL A 123 -15.65 -4.71 -10.34
N GLU A 124 -16.04 -5.77 -11.04
CA GLU A 124 -17.28 -6.49 -10.85
C GLU A 124 -17.28 -7.21 -9.50
N ALA A 125 -16.18 -7.92 -9.18
CA ALA A 125 -16.02 -8.55 -7.87
C ALA A 125 -15.96 -7.52 -6.73
N LEU A 126 -15.29 -6.38 -6.97
CA LEU A 126 -15.26 -5.26 -6.02
C LEU A 126 -16.67 -4.72 -5.76
N ALA A 127 -17.46 -4.51 -6.82
CA ALA A 127 -18.84 -4.04 -6.71
C ALA A 127 -19.73 -5.04 -5.97
N ALA A 128 -19.58 -6.34 -6.24
CA ALA A 128 -20.31 -7.39 -5.52
C ALA A 128 -20.02 -7.37 -4.01
N HIS A 129 -18.74 -7.19 -3.63
CA HIS A 129 -18.35 -7.08 -2.23
C HIS A 129 -18.86 -5.79 -1.58
N MET A 130 -18.80 -4.65 -2.29
CA MET A 130 -19.38 -3.39 -1.82
C MET A 130 -20.90 -3.53 -1.65
N GLN A 131 -21.59 -4.22 -2.56
CA GLN A 131 -23.02 -4.49 -2.47
C GLN A 131 -23.36 -5.38 -1.27
N ALA A 132 -22.54 -6.40 -0.99
CA ALA A 132 -22.72 -7.26 0.18
C ALA A 132 -22.64 -6.46 1.49
N LEU A 133 -21.68 -5.54 1.60
CA LEU A 133 -21.55 -4.64 2.76
C LEU A 133 -22.61 -3.53 2.82
N LEU A 134 -23.67 -3.59 2.01
CA LEU A 134 -24.88 -2.80 2.29
C LEU A 134 -25.73 -3.46 3.38
N ASP A 135 -25.55 -4.75 3.68
CA ASP A 135 -26.19 -5.43 4.81
C ASP A 135 -25.56 -4.99 6.14
N PRO A 136 -26.31 -4.30 7.03
CA PRO A 136 -25.80 -3.86 8.32
C PRO A 136 -25.32 -5.01 9.22
N ALA A 137 -25.98 -6.16 9.19
CA ALA A 137 -25.65 -7.30 10.04
C ALA A 137 -24.31 -7.93 9.63
N LEU A 138 -24.07 -8.02 8.31
CA LEU A 138 -22.77 -8.45 7.78
C LEU A 138 -21.66 -7.46 8.17
N ARG A 139 -21.91 -6.16 8.03
CA ARG A 139 -20.92 -5.12 8.40
C ARG A 139 -20.56 -5.15 9.87
N GLU A 140 -21.56 -5.25 10.75
CA GLU A 140 -21.34 -5.26 12.20
C GLU A 140 -20.52 -6.47 12.61
N ARG A 141 -20.87 -7.66 12.10
CA ARG A 141 -20.10 -8.89 12.37
C ARG A 141 -18.66 -8.78 11.87
N MET A 142 -18.46 -8.45 10.60
CA MET A 142 -17.12 -8.34 10.02
C MET A 142 -16.30 -7.22 10.65
N GLY A 143 -16.93 -6.11 11.05
CA GLY A 143 -16.29 -5.01 11.75
C GLY A 143 -15.79 -5.39 13.14
N ALA A 144 -16.61 -6.12 13.91
CA ALA A 144 -16.19 -6.67 15.20
C ALA A 144 -15.00 -7.64 15.04
N ASN A 145 -15.10 -8.55 14.07
CA ASN A 145 -14.02 -9.47 13.73
C ASN A 145 -12.75 -8.76 13.28
N ALA A 146 -12.88 -7.69 12.48
CA ALA A 146 -11.75 -6.88 12.03
C ALA A 146 -10.99 -6.27 13.20
N ARG A 147 -11.71 -5.72 14.19
CA ARG A 147 -11.10 -5.17 15.39
C ARG A 147 -10.36 -6.24 16.20
N THR A 148 -10.99 -7.40 16.42
CA THR A 148 -10.35 -8.53 17.11
C THR A 148 -9.11 -9.05 16.38
N ALA A 149 -9.14 -9.08 15.04
CA ALA A 149 -8.02 -9.57 14.24
C ALA A 149 -6.77 -8.68 14.33
N VAL A 150 -6.92 -7.37 14.50
CA VAL A 150 -5.77 -6.44 14.62
C VAL A 150 -5.36 -6.13 16.05
N GLU A 151 -6.17 -6.47 17.06
CA GLU A 151 -5.88 -6.21 18.47
C GLU A 151 -4.50 -6.75 18.94
N PRO A 152 -4.01 -7.92 18.49
CA PRO A 152 -2.69 -8.41 18.85
C PRO A 152 -1.52 -7.70 18.15
N LEU A 153 -1.79 -6.91 17.09
CA LEU A 153 -0.77 -6.30 16.22
C LEU A 153 -0.26 -4.98 16.80
N THR A 154 0.23 -5.00 18.03
CA THR A 154 0.71 -3.80 18.71
C THR A 154 2.20 -3.51 18.41
N PRO A 155 2.64 -2.24 18.52
CA PRO A 155 4.06 -1.90 18.44
C PRO A 155 4.92 -2.69 19.43
N GLU A 156 4.42 -2.93 20.64
CA GLU A 156 5.10 -3.69 21.69
C GLU A 156 5.25 -5.16 21.31
N ALA A 157 4.18 -5.79 20.81
CA ALA A 157 4.21 -7.18 20.35
C ALA A 157 5.16 -7.35 19.17
N MET A 158 5.10 -6.45 18.19
CA MET A 158 6.01 -6.44 17.04
C MET A 158 7.47 -6.28 17.48
N THR A 159 7.73 -5.35 18.40
CA THR A 159 9.09 -5.11 18.95
C THR A 159 9.63 -6.34 19.66
N LEU A 160 8.80 -6.98 20.50
CA LEU A 160 9.19 -8.19 21.22
C LEU A 160 9.55 -9.32 20.25
N GLN A 161 8.72 -9.58 19.23
CA GLN A 161 9.01 -10.62 18.24
C GLN A 161 10.31 -10.35 17.46
N LEU A 162 10.54 -9.09 17.07
CA LEU A 162 11.77 -8.71 16.37
C LEU A 162 13.01 -8.91 17.24
N VAL A 163 12.94 -8.55 18.53
CA VAL A 163 14.04 -8.75 19.49
C VAL A 163 14.33 -10.24 19.69
N LEU A 164 13.29 -11.07 19.82
CA LEU A 164 13.45 -12.51 19.98
C LEU A 164 14.11 -13.14 18.75
N LEU A 165 13.67 -12.76 17.55
CA LEU A 165 14.29 -13.19 16.30
C LEU A 165 15.78 -12.82 16.23
N TYR A 166 16.15 -11.60 16.59
CA TYR A 166 17.55 -11.18 16.62
C TYR A 166 18.38 -11.97 17.63
N ARG A 167 17.82 -12.26 18.81
CA ARG A 167 18.50 -13.10 19.81
C ARG A 167 18.73 -14.52 19.30
N GLU A 168 17.75 -15.11 18.63
CA GLU A 168 17.86 -16.45 18.03
C GLU A 168 18.95 -16.48 16.95
N LEU A 169 18.93 -15.54 16.02
CA LEU A 169 19.92 -15.46 14.94
C LEU A 169 21.33 -15.24 15.47
N LEU A 170 21.50 -14.39 16.50
CA LEU A 170 22.79 -14.19 17.15
C LEU A 170 23.27 -15.47 17.84
N ALA A 171 22.42 -16.16 18.58
CA ALA A 171 22.77 -17.43 19.23
C ALA A 171 23.18 -18.50 18.21
N ALA A 172 22.40 -18.66 17.13
CA ALA A 172 22.71 -19.58 16.03
C ALA A 172 24.02 -19.21 15.30
N SER A 173 24.35 -17.93 15.20
CA SER A 173 25.61 -17.47 14.60
C SER A 173 26.82 -17.81 15.48
N VAL A 174 26.70 -17.65 16.80
CA VAL A 174 27.77 -17.98 17.76
C VAL A 174 28.00 -19.48 17.79
N ALA A 175 26.93 -20.29 17.79
CA ALA A 175 27.02 -21.74 17.73
C ALA A 175 27.73 -22.22 16.45
N ARG A 176 27.39 -21.66 15.28
CA ARG A 176 28.07 -21.98 14.01
C ARG A 176 29.55 -21.61 13.99
N ARG A 177 29.94 -20.48 14.59
CA ARG A 177 31.36 -20.09 14.72
C ARG A 177 32.13 -21.00 15.68
N ARG A 178 31.49 -21.49 16.75
CA ARG A 178 32.12 -22.42 17.71
C ARG A 178 32.22 -23.85 17.18
N GLY A 179 31.30 -24.28 16.32
CA GLY A 179 31.34 -25.59 15.64
C GLY A 179 32.20 -25.63 14.37
N SER A 180 32.59 -24.47 13.82
CA SER A 180 33.51 -24.34 12.69
C SER A 180 34.92 -24.03 13.21
N SER A 181 35.72 -25.05 13.50
CA SER A 181 37.16 -24.90 13.70
C SER A 181 37.84 -24.57 12.36
N VAL A 182 37.70 -23.33 11.89
CA VAL A 182 38.64 -22.78 10.90
C VAL A 182 39.55 -21.85 11.69
N PRO A 183 40.88 -22.08 11.69
CA PRO A 183 41.80 -21.23 12.43
C PRO A 183 41.75 -19.83 11.83
N VAL A 184 41.43 -18.84 12.67
CA VAL A 184 41.62 -17.44 12.33
C VAL A 184 43.12 -17.22 12.17
N ALA A 185 43.57 -17.06 10.92
CA ALA A 185 44.94 -16.64 10.65
C ALA A 185 45.15 -15.27 11.32
N ALA A 186 46.15 -15.19 12.20
CA ALA A 186 46.54 -13.96 12.87
C ALA A 186 46.91 -12.88 11.83
N PRO A 187 46.64 -11.59 12.10
CA PRO A 187 47.01 -10.52 11.20
C PRO A 187 48.54 -10.49 11.02
N SER A 188 48.98 -10.72 9.79
CA SER A 188 50.37 -10.62 9.36
C SER A 188 50.88 -9.20 9.59
N THR A 189 51.73 -9.01 10.60
CA THR A 189 52.53 -7.80 10.76
C THR A 189 53.65 -7.82 9.73
N ALA A 190 53.49 -7.06 8.65
CA ALA A 190 54.59 -6.65 7.77
C ALA A 190 54.69 -5.11 7.76
N PRO A 191 55.90 -4.55 7.76
CA PRO A 191 56.15 -3.15 8.13
C PRO A 191 55.89 -2.19 6.97
N ALA A 192 55.47 -0.98 7.32
CA ALA A 192 55.43 0.16 6.43
C ALA A 192 56.86 0.53 5.98
N SER A 193 57.08 0.56 4.67
CA SER A 193 58.24 1.18 4.03
C SER A 193 57.76 2.29 3.11
N ALA A 194 58.57 3.35 3.05
CA ALA A 194 58.20 4.73 2.78
C ALA A 194 58.43 5.18 1.32
N ALA A 195 57.91 6.40 1.05
CA ALA A 195 58.23 7.32 -0.07
C ALA A 195 57.63 6.96 -1.45
N SER A 196 57.13 7.87 -2.29
CA SER A 196 57.17 9.33 -2.35
C SER A 196 56.28 9.86 -3.49
N THR A 197 55.81 11.11 -3.34
CA THR A 197 55.56 12.14 -4.38
C THR A 197 54.47 11.95 -5.45
N SER A 198 53.38 12.72 -5.29
CA SER A 198 52.51 13.30 -6.34
C SER A 198 53.26 14.45 -7.09
N PRO A 199 52.80 15.06 -8.22
CA PRO A 199 51.41 15.42 -8.51
C PRO A 199 50.90 15.47 -9.98
N SER A 200 49.57 15.62 -10.08
CA SER A 200 48.77 16.35 -11.09
C SER A 200 48.65 15.84 -12.53
N THR A 201 47.41 15.73 -13.03
CA THR A 201 46.90 16.47 -14.22
C THR A 201 45.36 16.31 -14.37
N THR A 202 44.63 17.42 -14.15
CA THR A 202 43.56 18.04 -14.97
C THR A 202 42.80 17.15 -15.99
N ALA A 203 41.54 16.74 -15.74
CA ALA A 203 40.24 17.39 -16.04
C ALA A 203 39.46 16.70 -17.22
N PRO A 204 38.27 17.17 -17.65
CA PRO A 204 36.99 16.45 -17.55
C PRO A 204 36.40 16.00 -18.92
N ASN A 205 35.42 15.09 -18.96
CA ASN A 205 34.24 15.17 -19.86
C ASN A 205 33.32 13.94 -19.76
N SER A 206 32.02 14.12 -19.48
CA SER A 206 30.89 14.35 -20.41
C SER A 206 30.10 13.08 -20.73
N ARG A 207 28.88 13.08 -20.21
CA ARG A 207 27.75 12.22 -20.56
C ARG A 207 27.28 12.56 -21.99
N PRO A 208 27.03 11.59 -22.88
CA PRO A 208 26.47 11.88 -24.20
C PRO A 208 24.98 12.24 -24.10
N PRO A 209 24.47 13.16 -24.94
CA PRO A 209 23.05 13.49 -25.04
C PRO A 209 22.28 12.45 -25.87
N ALA A 210 20.99 12.30 -25.57
CA ALA A 210 20.04 11.47 -26.33
C ALA A 210 19.70 12.11 -27.70
N PRO A 211 19.49 11.31 -28.76
CA PRO A 211 19.11 11.84 -30.07
C PRO A 211 17.66 12.33 -30.10
N LYS A 212 17.46 13.49 -30.75
CA LYS A 212 16.17 14.10 -31.08
C LYS A 212 15.63 13.52 -32.40
N GLY A 213 14.37 13.09 -32.35
CA GLY A 213 13.31 13.29 -33.36
C GLY A 213 13.50 12.82 -34.80
N GLU A 214 12.57 11.99 -35.27
CA GLU A 214 12.18 11.97 -36.68
C GLU A 214 10.64 12.07 -36.83
N PRO A 215 10.16 12.59 -37.98
CA PRO A 215 8.89 13.31 -38.11
C PRO A 215 7.70 12.44 -38.51
N THR A 216 6.51 12.81 -38.04
CA THR A 216 5.20 12.35 -38.54
C THR A 216 4.90 12.94 -39.93
N PRO A 217 4.50 12.13 -40.92
CA PRO A 217 3.97 12.64 -42.19
C PRO A 217 2.49 13.11 -42.05
N PRO A 218 2.02 13.99 -42.95
CA PRO A 218 0.76 14.70 -42.80
C PRO A 218 -0.48 13.89 -43.22
N ASP A 219 -1.61 14.29 -42.64
CA ASP A 219 -2.98 13.90 -42.99
C ASP A 219 -3.25 13.99 -44.49
N ALA A 220 -3.87 12.92 -45.02
CA ALA A 220 -4.64 12.96 -46.26
C ALA A 220 -6.11 12.71 -45.90
N GLY A 221 -6.94 13.73 -46.12
CA GLY A 221 -8.39 13.65 -45.96
C GLY A 221 -9.07 12.82 -47.05
N GLY A 222 -10.23 12.29 -46.66
CA GLY A 222 -11.26 11.64 -47.47
C GLY A 222 -12.48 11.42 -46.60
#